data_AF-A0A1H7S9G9-F1
#
_entry.id   AF-A0A1H7S9G9-F1
#
_cell.length_a   1.000
_cell.length_b   1.000
_cell.length_c   1.000
_cell.angle_alpha   90.00
_cell.angle_beta   90.00
_cell.angle_gamma   90.00
#
_symmetry.space_group_name_H-M   'P 1'
#
loop_
_entity.id
_entity.type
_entity.pdbx_description
1 polymer ?
#
loop_
_entity_poly.entity_id
_entity_poly.type
_entity_poly.pdbx_seq_one_letter_code
_entity_poly.pdbx_strand_id
1 'polypeptide(L)'
;MASQHHDHAVGHEDGQHHEGMSKGKIWRVFFYLLAITALEFFIALVLVHGGVVSKGLGVNMVYIALTLLKAYYIVAYFMHLKFETFGLIMSITVVFLFIIYFIALMLTEGTYMKGHFNPFPFWPNS
;
A
#
# COMPACT_ATOMS: atom_id res chain seq x y z
N MET A 1 70.60 -10.29 1.81
CA MET A 1 69.58 -10.88 0.92
C MET A 1 68.24 -10.67 1.59
N ALA A 2 67.59 -9.55 1.28
CA ALA A 2 66.30 -9.19 1.85
C ALA A 2 65.22 -9.70 0.89
N SER A 3 64.32 -10.50 1.45
CA SER A 3 63.14 -11.09 0.85
C SER A 3 62.13 -9.99 0.49
N GLN A 4 61.87 -9.80 -0.81
CA GLN A 4 60.75 -9.00 -1.29
C GLN A 4 59.64 -9.97 -1.71
N HIS A 5 58.68 -10.13 -0.82
CA HIS A 5 57.43 -10.82 -1.06
C HIS A 5 56.63 -10.02 -2.10
N HIS A 6 56.32 -10.64 -3.24
CA HIS A 6 55.36 -10.12 -4.19
C HIS A 6 53.95 -10.45 -3.67
N ASP A 7 53.33 -9.49 -2.99
CA ASP A 7 51.89 -9.54 -2.71
C ASP A 7 51.12 -9.14 -3.96
N HIS A 8 50.82 -10.13 -4.80
CA HIS A 8 49.84 -10.00 -5.88
C HIS A 8 48.55 -10.71 -5.51
N ALA A 9 47.45 -10.00 -5.74
CA ALA A 9 46.08 -10.48 -5.86
C ALA A 9 45.33 -10.82 -4.57
N VAL A 10 44.76 -9.78 -3.95
CA VAL A 10 43.38 -9.87 -3.46
C VAL A 10 42.59 -8.81 -4.20
N GLY A 11 42.13 -9.19 -5.40
CA GLY A 11 40.94 -8.58 -5.97
C GLY A 11 39.77 -9.06 -5.14
N HIS A 12 39.26 -8.21 -4.26
CA HIS A 12 37.90 -8.35 -3.77
C HIS A 12 37.08 -7.27 -4.45
N GLU A 13 36.16 -7.77 -5.25
CA GLU A 13 35.34 -7.06 -6.21
C GLU A 13 34.36 -6.15 -5.44
N ASP A 14 34.77 -4.89 -5.22
CA ASP A 14 33.88 -3.77 -4.93
C ASP A 14 33.04 -3.48 -6.17
N GLY A 15 32.05 -4.33 -6.38
CA GLY A 15 31.21 -4.33 -7.56
C GLY A 15 29.94 -5.11 -7.31
N GLN A 16 29.36 -5.00 -6.11
CA GLN A 16 27.95 -5.27 -5.92
C GLN A 16 27.19 -4.29 -6.81
N HIS A 17 26.93 -4.70 -8.03
CA HIS A 17 25.98 -4.08 -8.94
C HIS A 17 24.60 -4.16 -8.27
N HIS A 18 24.33 -3.19 -7.38
CA HIS A 18 22.98 -2.77 -7.08
C HIS A 18 22.41 -2.18 -8.36
N GLU A 19 21.99 -3.05 -9.30
CA GLU A 19 21.14 -2.65 -10.43
C GLU A 19 19.75 -2.29 -9.89
N GLY A 20 19.69 -1.17 -9.18
CA GLY A 20 18.44 -0.47 -8.92
C GLY A 20 17.74 -0.27 -10.26
N MET A 21 16.42 -0.50 -10.29
CA MET A 21 15.63 -0.45 -11.52
C MET A 21 16.01 0.75 -12.38
N SER A 22 16.52 0.46 -13.59
CA SER A 22 16.75 1.46 -14.62
C SER A 22 15.51 2.36 -14.78
N LYS A 23 15.74 3.67 -14.91
CA LYS A 23 14.70 4.70 -15.11
C LYS A 23 13.70 4.30 -16.21
N GLY A 24 14.15 3.56 -17.23
CA GLY A 24 13.29 3.05 -18.31
C GLY A 24 12.25 2.01 -17.86
N LYS A 25 12.56 1.17 -16.87
CA LYS A 25 11.63 0.17 -16.34
C LYS A 25 10.52 0.85 -15.50
N ILE A 26 10.88 1.88 -14.73
CA ILE A 26 9.93 2.68 -13.95
C ILE A 26 8.93 3.37 -14.88
N TRP A 27 9.42 4.01 -15.95
CA TRP A 27 8.55 4.66 -16.94
C TRP A 27 7.61 3.67 -17.62
N ARG A 28 8.10 2.49 -17.99
CA ARG A 28 7.28 1.44 -18.60
C ARG A 28 6.15 1.00 -17.67
N VAL A 29 6.44 0.77 -16.39
CA VAL A 29 5.43 0.36 -15.40
C VAL A 29 4.45 1.48 -15.09
N PHE A 30 4.93 2.73 -15.02
CA PHE A 30 4.08 3.90 -14.86
C PHE A 30 3.01 3.96 -15.95
N PHE A 31 3.37 3.76 -17.22
CA PHE A 31 2.40 3.74 -18.32
C PHE A 31 1.41 2.57 -18.24
N TYR A 32 1.85 1.37 -17.84
CA TYR A 32 0.93 0.24 -17.61
C TYR A 32 -0.08 0.55 -16.50
N LEU A 33 0.38 1.13 -15.39
CA LEU A 33 -0.48 1.49 -14.26
C LEU A 33 -1.43 2.64 -14.59
N LEU A 34 -0.97 3.61 -15.36
CA LEU A 34 -1.80 4.69 -15.90
C LEU A 34 -2.88 4.12 -16.83
N ALA A 35 -2.53 3.19 -17.72
CA ALA A 35 -3.48 2.54 -18.62
C ALA A 35 -4.53 1.72 -17.85
N ILE A 36 -4.13 0.91 -16.86
CA ILE A 36 -5.07 0.16 -16.01
C ILE A 36 -6.00 1.12 -15.26
N THR A 37 -5.46 2.20 -14.69
CA THR A 37 -6.26 3.20 -13.96
C THR A 37 -7.23 3.94 -14.87
N ALA A 38 -6.80 4.33 -16.08
CA ALA A 38 -7.64 4.98 -17.06
C ALA A 38 -8.78 4.04 -17.52
N LEU A 39 -8.48 2.76 -17.74
CA LEU A 39 -9.49 1.74 -18.05
C LEU A 39 -10.49 1.57 -16.90
N GLU A 40 -10.00 1.52 -15.66
CA GLU A 40 -10.83 1.40 -14.46
C GLU A 40 -11.79 2.58 -14.32
N PHE A 41 -11.30 3.81 -14.51
CA PHE A 41 -12.13 5.02 -14.53
C PHE A 41 -13.10 5.05 -15.71
N PHE A 42 -12.70 4.59 -16.89
CA PHE A 42 -13.57 4.50 -18.05
C PHE A 42 -14.74 3.55 -17.79
N ILE A 43 -14.48 2.37 -17.23
CA ILE A 43 -15.52 1.42 -16.84
C ILE A 43 -16.41 2.03 -15.75
N ALA A 44 -15.84 2.66 -14.72
CA ALA A 44 -16.60 3.29 -13.65
C ALA A 44 -17.50 4.43 -14.15
N LEU A 45 -17.02 5.30 -15.04
CA LEU A 45 -17.79 6.43 -15.55
C LEU A 45 -18.80 6.00 -16.62
N VAL A 46 -18.41 5.13 -17.56
CA VAL A 46 -19.27 4.76 -18.70
C VAL A 46 -20.28 3.67 -18.34
N LEU A 47 -19.85 2.58 -17.70
CA LEU A 47 -20.77 1.46 -17.40
C LEU A 47 -21.63 1.71 -16.17
N VAL A 48 -21.09 2.33 -15.11
CA VAL A 48 -21.84 2.53 -13.86
C VAL A 48 -22.64 3.84 -13.90
N HIS A 49 -22.08 4.94 -14.42
CA HIS A 49 -22.78 6.22 -14.50
C HIS A 49 -23.66 6.36 -15.74
N GLY A 50 -23.32 5.69 -16.84
CA GLY A 50 -24.10 5.71 -18.09
C GLY A 50 -25.38 4.87 -18.08
N GLY A 51 -25.66 4.12 -17.01
CA GLY A 51 -26.93 3.41 -16.81
C GLY A 51 -27.20 2.22 -17.74
N VAL A 52 -26.23 1.82 -18.57
CA VAL A 52 -26.40 0.81 -19.64
C VAL A 52 -26.42 -0.62 -19.11
N VAL A 53 -25.89 -0.85 -17.90
CA VAL A 53 -25.89 -2.16 -17.23
C VAL A 53 -26.37 -1.95 -15.80
N SER A 54 -27.51 -2.54 -15.43
CA SER A 54 -27.90 -2.67 -14.02
C SER A 54 -26.69 -3.19 -13.25
N LYS A 55 -26.24 -2.47 -12.20
CA LYS A 55 -25.06 -2.77 -11.35
C LYS A 55 -24.88 -4.27 -11.13
N GLY A 56 -24.27 -4.92 -12.12
CA GLY A 56 -24.22 -6.36 -12.19
C GLY A 56 -23.05 -6.80 -11.34
N LEU A 57 -23.23 -7.85 -10.55
CA LEU A 57 -22.16 -8.44 -9.75
C LEU A 57 -20.87 -8.66 -10.57
N GLY A 58 -20.98 -8.93 -11.88
CA GLY A 58 -19.84 -9.06 -12.79
C GLY A 58 -19.02 -7.78 -12.99
N VAL A 59 -19.65 -6.61 -13.17
CA VAL A 59 -18.92 -5.34 -13.39
C VAL A 59 -18.19 -4.92 -12.12
N ASN A 60 -18.84 -5.08 -10.95
CA ASN A 60 -18.22 -4.80 -9.67
C ASN A 60 -17.03 -5.73 -9.39
N MET A 61 -17.16 -7.02 -9.69
CA MET A 61 -16.06 -7.99 -9.52
C MET A 61 -14.87 -7.67 -10.41
N VAL A 62 -15.12 -7.31 -11.68
CA VAL A 62 -14.06 -6.90 -12.62
C VAL A 62 -13.36 -5.63 -12.14
N TYR A 63 -14.13 -4.64 -11.67
CA TYR A 63 -13.57 -3.41 -11.10
C TYR A 63 -12.66 -3.72 -9.92
N ILE A 64 -13.15 -4.48 -8.93
CA ILE A 64 -12.36 -4.87 -7.74
C ILE A 64 -11.08 -5.62 -8.14
N ALA A 65 -11.17 -6.54 -9.10
CA ALA A 65 -10.01 -7.29 -9.58
C ALA A 65 -8.97 -6.37 -10.27
N LEU A 66 -9.42 -5.40 -11.08
CA LEU A 66 -8.54 -4.40 -11.71
C LEU A 66 -7.85 -3.51 -10.67
N THR A 67 -8.58 -3.08 -9.63
CA THR A 67 -8.02 -2.27 -8.54
C THR A 67 -6.94 -3.06 -7.76
N LEU A 68 -7.19 -4.34 -7.47
CA LEU A 68 -6.23 -5.22 -6.81
C LEU A 68 -4.99 -5.49 -7.67
N LEU A 69 -5.18 -5.72 -8.98
CA LEU A 69 -4.08 -5.92 -9.92
C LEU A 69 -3.19 -4.68 -9.95
N LYS A 70 -3.77 -3.49 -10.10
CA LYS A 70 -3.04 -2.21 -10.02
C LYS A 70 -2.27 -2.08 -8.71
N ALA A 71 -2.89 -2.36 -7.57
CA ALA A 71 -2.23 -2.27 -6.27
C ALA A 71 -1.03 -3.23 -6.19
N TYR A 72 -1.19 -4.47 -6.67
CA TYR A 72 -0.08 -5.42 -6.78
C TYR A 72 1.05 -4.90 -7.66
N TYR A 73 0.76 -4.33 -8.84
CA TYR A 73 1.79 -3.77 -9.71
C TYR A 73 2.51 -2.57 -9.08
N ILE A 74 1.81 -1.71 -8.33
CA ILE A 74 2.43 -0.60 -7.60
C ILE A 74 3.40 -1.13 -6.55
N VAL A 75 2.97 -2.10 -5.75
CA VAL A 75 3.75 -2.70 -4.67
C VAL A 75 4.94 -3.49 -5.25
N ALA A 76 4.73 -4.33 -6.27
CA ALA A 76 5.80 -5.12 -6.86
C ALA A 76 6.90 -4.26 -7.52
N TYR A 77 6.51 -3.20 -8.23
CA TYR A 77 7.45 -2.40 -9.02
C TYR A 77 7.89 -1.10 -8.36
N PHE A 78 7.00 -0.27 -7.81
CA PHE A 78 7.45 0.99 -7.18
C PHE A 78 8.13 0.78 -5.81
N MET A 79 7.92 -0.37 -5.16
CA MET A 79 8.57 -0.68 -3.89
C MET A 79 9.73 -1.69 -3.98
N HIS A 80 10.20 -2.13 -5.16
CA HIS A 80 11.38 -3.02 -5.27
C HIS A 80 11.32 -4.24 -4.32
N LEU A 81 10.15 -4.91 -4.27
CA LEU A 81 9.72 -5.59 -3.05
C LEU A 81 10.17 -7.04 -2.84
N LYS A 82 10.92 -7.64 -3.76
CA LYS A 82 11.21 -9.07 -3.64
C LYS A 82 12.52 -9.41 -2.93
N PHE A 83 13.47 -8.47 -2.81
CA PHE A 83 14.77 -8.78 -2.19
C PHE A 83 15.28 -7.76 -1.16
N GLU A 84 14.70 -6.55 -1.06
CA GLU A 84 15.32 -5.48 -0.23
C GLU A 84 14.35 -4.79 0.77
N THR A 85 13.03 -4.91 0.64
CA THR A 85 12.08 -4.06 1.37
C THR A 85 11.14 -4.81 2.32
N PHE A 86 11.70 -5.69 3.13
CA PHE A 86 10.99 -6.22 4.30
C PHE A 86 10.51 -5.09 5.24
N GLY A 87 11.25 -3.98 5.30
CA GLY A 87 10.91 -2.79 6.09
C GLY A 87 9.62 -2.08 5.66
N LEU A 88 9.31 -2.01 4.36
CA LEU A 88 8.09 -1.34 3.88
C LEU A 88 6.83 -2.17 4.16
N ILE A 89 6.90 -3.51 4.01
CA ILE A 89 5.81 -4.40 4.41
C ILE A 89 5.53 -4.27 5.91
N MET A 90 6.59 -4.27 6.74
CA MET A 90 6.44 -4.13 8.19
C MET A 90 5.84 -2.77 8.57
N SER A 91 6.26 -1.69 7.93
CA SER A 91 5.71 -0.35 8.18
C SER A 91 4.21 -0.26 7.84
N ILE A 92 3.80 -0.75 6.66
CA ILE A 92 2.38 -0.77 6.25
C ILE A 92 1.56 -1.65 7.21
N THR A 93 2.08 -2.83 7.56
CA THR A 93 1.39 -3.77 8.45
C THR A 93 1.19 -3.19 9.85
N VAL A 94 2.21 -2.54 10.41
CA VAL A 94 2.14 -1.90 11.73
C VAL A 94 1.13 -0.76 11.73
N VAL A 95 1.12 0.09 10.70
CA VAL A 95 0.13 1.18 10.58
C VAL A 95 -1.28 0.63 10.47
N PHE A 96 -1.50 -0.44 9.69
CA PHE A 96 -2.80 -1.09 9.57
C PHE A 96 -3.30 -1.68 10.90
N LEU A 97 -2.44 -2.41 11.61
CA LEU A 97 -2.76 -2.97 12.93
C LEU A 97 -3.07 -1.86 13.95
N PHE A 98 -2.29 -0.77 13.93
CA PHE A 98 -2.53 0.38 14.79
C PHE A 98 -3.90 1.02 14.54
N ILE A 99 -4.31 1.18 13.27
CA ILE A 99 -5.64 1.74 12.94
C ILE A 99 -6.76 0.85 13.47
N ILE A 100 -6.69 -0.47 13.27
CA ILE A 100 -7.71 -1.41 13.77
C ILE A 100 -7.80 -1.34 15.30
N TYR A 101 -6.65 -1.33 15.98
CA TYR A 101 -6.59 -1.21 17.44
C TYR A 101 -7.16 0.14 17.92
N PHE A 102 -6.83 1.24 17.26
CA PHE A 102 -7.35 2.57 17.59
C PHE A 102 -8.87 2.65 17.47
N ILE A 103 -9.45 2.07 16.42
CA ILE A 103 -10.92 1.99 16.26
C ILE A 103 -11.54 1.19 17.41
N ALA A 104 -10.95 0.06 17.80
CA ALA A 104 -11.45 -0.74 18.92
C ALA A 104 -11.37 0.03 20.26
N LEU A 105 -10.30 0.79 20.48
CA LEU A 105 -10.11 1.65 21.66
C LEU A 105 -11.18 2.76 21.70
N MET A 106 -11.38 3.47 20.58
CA MET A 106 -12.41 4.51 20.46
C MET A 106 -13.83 3.96 20.68
N LEU A 107 -14.13 2.76 20.18
CA LEU A 107 -15.41 2.11 20.42
C LEU A 107 -15.59 1.78 21.91
N THR A 108 -14.55 1.25 22.56
CA THR A 108 -14.56 0.92 24.00
C THR A 108 -14.80 2.19 24.84
N GLU A 109 -14.03 3.25 24.63
CA GLU A 109 -14.19 4.53 25.32
C GLU A 109 -15.55 5.18 25.02
N GLY A 110 -16.01 5.10 23.78
CA GLY A 110 -17.34 5.59 23.38
C GLY A 110 -18.48 4.87 24.11
N THR A 111 -18.37 3.55 24.27
CA THR A 111 -19.35 2.76 25.04
C THR A 111 -19.29 3.05 26.54
N TYR A 112 -18.09 3.28 27.10
CA TYR A 112 -17.91 3.66 28.50
C TYR A 112 -18.53 5.03 28.81
N MET A 113 -18.26 6.03 27.96
CA MET A 113 -18.85 7.37 28.04
C MET A 113 -20.38 7.32 28.00
N LYS A 114 -20.96 6.53 27.09
CA LYS A 114 -22.43 6.37 27.00
C LYS A 114 -23.05 5.83 28.29
N GLY A 115 -22.35 4.95 29.02
CA GLY A 115 -22.82 4.40 30.29
C GLY A 115 -22.62 5.32 31.50
N HIS A 116 -21.68 6.27 31.42
CA HIS A 116 -21.27 7.12 32.55
C HIS A 116 -21.71 8.59 32.41
N PHE A 117 -22.32 8.98 31.28
CA PHE A 117 -23.04 10.26 31.15
C PHE A 117 -24.31 10.22 32.00
N ASN A 118 -24.13 10.46 33.30
CA ASN A 118 -25.20 10.72 34.24
C ASN A 118 -25.83 12.07 33.85
N PRO A 119 -27.12 12.15 33.49
CA PRO A 119 -27.77 13.43 33.33
C PRO A 119 -27.85 14.05 34.72
N PHE A 120 -26.90 14.94 35.05
CA PHE A 120 -27.02 15.77 36.22
C PHE A 120 -28.41 16.44 36.17
N PRO A 121 -29.29 16.24 37.16
CA PRO A 121 -30.52 17.00 37.25
C PRO A 121 -30.13 18.44 37.63
N PHE A 122 -29.82 19.27 36.63
CA PHE A 122 -29.32 20.63 36.84
C PHE A 122 -30.43 21.67 37.01
N TRP A 123 -31.70 21.27 37.13
CA TRP A 123 -32.79 22.22 37.32
C TRP A 123 -33.60 21.90 38.58
N PRO A 124 -33.52 22.72 39.64
CA PRO A 124 -34.51 22.67 40.72
C PRO A 124 -35.86 23.11 40.12
N ASN A 125 -36.83 22.20 40.11
CA ASN A 125 -38.21 22.52 39.81
C ASN A 125 -38.73 23.53 40.85
N SER A 126 -39.06 24.72 40.38
CA SER A 126 -39.82 25.73 41.15
C SER A 126 -41.28 25.31 41.28
#